data_AF-A0A2I0IV86-F1
#
_entry.id   AF-A0A2I0IV86-F1
#
_cell.length_a   1.000
_cell.length_b   1.000
_cell.length_c   1.000
_cell.angle_alpha   90.00
_cell.angle_beta   90.00
_cell.angle_gamma   90.00
#
_symmetry.space_group_name_H-M   'P 1'
#
loop_
_entity.id
_entity.type
_entity.pdbx_description
1 polymer ?
#
loop_
_entity_poly.entity_id
_entity_poly.type
_entity_poly.pdbx_seq_one_letter_code
_entity_poly.pdbx_strand_id
1 'polypeptide(L)'
;MYRDHGHMVIPIFYNVEPSEVRNQSGKFGKGFNRSQAKDQTEKEAWRAALREAGTISSWHVDKDARRSQIETLGHCRSRLRILKGHGVLYGRRP
;
A
#
# COMPACT_ATOMS: atom_id res chain seq x y z
N MET A 1 1.42 4.74 9.14
CA MET A 1 0.09 4.09 9.23
C MET A 1 -0.94 5.14 8.87
N TYR A 2 -1.83 4.84 7.92
CA TYR A 2 -2.94 5.72 7.58
C TYR A 2 -4.23 5.16 8.16
N ARG A 3 -4.98 6.02 8.85
CA ARG A 3 -6.31 5.71 9.38
C ARG A 3 -7.27 6.72 8.79
N ASP A 4 -8.23 6.23 8.04
CA ASP A 4 -9.31 7.04 7.48
C ASP A 4 -10.63 6.31 7.70
N HIS A 5 -11.62 7.02 8.24
CA HIS A 5 -12.96 6.48 8.57
C HIS A 5 -12.96 5.17 9.40
N GLY A 6 -11.94 4.92 10.22
CA GLY A 6 -11.80 3.69 11.01
C GLY A 6 -11.20 2.49 10.25
N HIS A 7 -10.89 2.65 8.96
CA HIS A 7 -10.17 1.67 8.16
C HIS A 7 -8.66 1.88 8.28
N MET A 8 -7.94 0.77 8.27
CA MET A 8 -6.49 0.75 8.30
C MET A 8 -5.94 0.19 7.00
N VAL A 9 -5.12 0.98 6.32
CA VAL A 9 -4.50 0.61 5.05
C VAL A 9 -3.00 0.40 5.26
N ILE A 10 -2.50 -0.74 4.77
CA ILE A 10 -1.08 -1.06 4.74
C ILE A 10 -0.73 -1.47 3.30
N PRO A 11 -0.09 -0.59 2.52
CA PRO A 11 0.33 -0.92 1.17
C PRO A 11 1.53 -1.88 1.20
N ILE A 12 1.48 -2.91 0.35
CA ILE A 12 2.57 -3.85 0.10
C ILE A 12 3.08 -3.60 -1.31
N PHE A 13 4.35 -3.22 -1.43
CA PHE A 13 4.99 -2.97 -2.71
C PHE A 13 5.82 -4.17 -3.11
N TYR A 14 5.37 -4.88 -4.15
CA TYR A 14 6.00 -6.10 -4.63
C TYR A 14 6.81 -5.81 -5.88
N ASN A 15 8.14 -5.91 -5.77
CA ASN A 15 9.07 -5.69 -6.88
C ASN A 15 8.83 -4.35 -7.60
N VAL A 16 8.44 -3.33 -6.83
CA VAL A 16 8.25 -1.96 -7.28
C VAL A 16 8.70 -1.06 -6.16
N GLU A 17 9.52 -0.08 -6.49
CA GLU A 17 9.97 0.89 -5.52
C GLU A 17 8.80 1.77 -5.07
N PRO A 18 8.58 1.97 -3.76
CA PRO A 18 7.50 2.84 -3.27
C PRO A 18 7.56 4.26 -3.85
N SER A 19 8.76 4.73 -4.19
CA SER A 19 8.99 6.03 -4.83
C SER A 19 8.43 6.10 -6.26
N GLU A 20 8.53 5.00 -7.03
CA GLU A 20 7.93 4.88 -8.36
C GLU A 20 6.41 4.90 -8.29
N VAL A 21 5.82 4.30 -7.26
CA VAL A 21 4.37 4.35 -7.02
C VAL A 21 3.94 5.74 -6.59
N ARG A 22 4.65 6.36 -5.63
CA ARG A 22 4.32 7.68 -5.07
C ARG A 22 4.34 8.78 -6.13
N ASN A 23 5.33 8.72 -7.03
CA ASN A 23 5.55 9.73 -8.05
C ASN A 23 4.98 9.32 -9.42
N GLN A 24 4.36 8.14 -9.51
CA GLN A 24 3.91 7.52 -10.76
C GLN A 24 4.98 7.59 -11.86
N SER A 25 6.21 7.20 -11.52
CA SER A 25 7.40 7.27 -12.37
C SER A 25 7.94 5.87 -12.73
N GLY A 26 9.00 5.81 -13.54
CA GLY A 26 9.67 4.55 -13.87
C GLY A 26 8.79 3.55 -14.60
N LYS A 27 8.91 2.26 -14.29
CA LYS A 27 8.10 1.20 -14.93
C LYS A 27 6.64 1.28 -14.50
N PHE A 28 6.39 1.58 -13.22
CA PHE A 28 5.04 1.76 -12.69
C PHE A 28 4.29 2.89 -13.41
N GLY A 29 4.92 4.05 -13.55
CA GLY A 29 4.38 5.22 -14.24
C GLY A 29 4.03 4.97 -15.71
N LYS A 30 4.85 4.20 -16.42
CA LYS A 30 4.55 3.80 -17.81
C LYS A 30 3.29 2.95 -17.90
N GLY A 31 3.09 2.02 -16.97
CA GLY A 31 1.87 1.22 -16.86
C GLY A 31 0.67 2.09 -16.48
N PHE A 32 0.84 2.96 -15.50
CA PHE A 32 -0.20 3.90 -15.05
C PHE A 32 -0.67 4.83 -16.18
N ASN A 33 0.25 5.34 -17.01
CA ASN A 33 -0.15 6.21 -18.13
C ASN A 33 -0.97 5.48 -19.19
N ARG A 34 -0.76 4.17 -19.37
CA ARG A 34 -1.52 3.31 -20.29
C ARG A 34 -2.82 2.77 -19.69
N SER A 35 -3.10 3.04 -18.42
CA SER A 35 -4.32 2.54 -17.78
C SER A 35 -5.57 3.09 -18.44
N GLN A 36 -6.59 2.25 -18.59
CA GLN A 36 -7.90 2.64 -19.11
C GLN A 36 -8.76 3.26 -18.00
N ALA A 37 -8.36 4.44 -17.53
CA ALA A 37 -9.28 5.27 -16.75
C ALA A 37 -10.42 5.73 -17.66
N LYS A 38 -11.64 5.77 -17.12
CA LYS A 38 -12.86 6.18 -17.83
C LYS A 38 -12.75 7.63 -18.32
N ASP A 39 -12.15 8.48 -17.50
CA ASP A 39 -11.92 9.88 -17.80
C ASP A 39 -10.67 10.41 -17.06
N GLN A 40 -10.38 11.68 -17.28
CA GLN A 40 -9.26 12.36 -16.67
C GLN A 40 -9.44 12.56 -15.15
N THR A 41 -10.68 12.71 -14.68
CA THR A 41 -11.02 12.88 -13.26
C THR A 41 -10.73 11.61 -12.46
N GLU A 42 -11.12 10.45 -12.97
CA GLU A 42 -10.80 9.15 -12.37
C GLU A 42 -9.28 8.94 -12.33
N LYS A 43 -8.58 9.28 -13.41
CA LYS A 43 -7.11 9.17 -13.47
C LYS A 43 -6.42 10.06 -12.44
N GLU A 44 -6.95 11.26 -12.19
CA GLU A 44 -6.44 12.18 -11.16
C GLU A 44 -6.73 11.69 -9.74
N ALA A 45 -7.92 11.15 -9.50
CA ALA A 45 -8.25 10.50 -8.23
C ALA A 45 -7.28 9.35 -7.92
N TRP A 46 -6.95 8.53 -8.93
CA TRP A 46 -5.97 7.44 -8.77
C TRP A 46 -4.55 7.97 -8.51
N ARG A 47 -4.12 9.06 -9.15
CA ARG A 47 -2.83 9.70 -8.84
C ARG A 47 -2.75 10.13 -7.39
N ALA A 48 -3.80 10.77 -6.88
CA ALA A 48 -3.87 11.21 -5.49
C ALA A 48 -3.78 10.01 -4.52
N ALA A 49 -4.59 8.97 -4.75
CA ALA A 49 -4.60 7.77 -3.92
C ALA A 49 -3.25 7.03 -3.91
N LEU A 50 -2.58 6.91 -5.07
CA LEU A 50 -1.28 6.25 -5.17
C LEU A 50 -0.16 7.07 -4.53
N ARG A 51 -0.22 8.41 -4.62
CA ARG A 51 0.71 9.30 -3.93
C ARG A 51 0.57 9.19 -2.42
N GLU A 52 -0.66 9.13 -1.92
CA GLU A 52 -0.93 8.92 -0.50
C GLU A 52 -0.43 7.54 -0.05
N ALA A 53 -0.81 6.48 -0.77
CA ALA A 53 -0.35 5.11 -0.48
C ALA A 53 1.18 4.98 -0.46
N GLY A 54 1.88 5.61 -1.42
CA GLY A 54 3.34 5.63 -1.48
C GLY A 54 4.02 6.42 -0.35
N THR A 55 3.27 7.27 0.36
CA THR A 55 3.75 8.03 1.52
C THR A 55 3.54 7.27 2.85
N ILE A 56 2.66 6.26 2.87
CA ILE A 56 2.44 5.42 4.04
C ILE A 56 3.65 4.53 4.28
N SER A 57 4.10 4.45 5.53
CA SER A 57 5.11 3.48 5.99
C SER A 57 4.73 2.07 5.56
N SER A 58 5.44 1.56 4.56
CA SER A 58 5.08 0.37 3.78
C SER A 58 6.13 -0.73 3.93
N TRP A 59 5.82 -1.88 3.34
CA TRP A 59 6.70 -3.03 3.25
C TRP A 59 7.16 -3.18 1.81
N HIS A 60 8.48 -3.17 1.59
CA HIS A 60 9.08 -3.39 0.28
C HIS A 60 9.62 -4.82 0.19
N VAL A 61 9.14 -5.58 -0.79
CA VAL A 61 9.54 -6.98 -1.00
C VAL A 61 10.24 -7.11 -2.34
N ASP A 62 11.54 -7.37 -2.28
CA ASP A 62 12.37 -7.70 -3.44
C ASP A 62 12.26 -9.20 -3.76
N LYS A 63 12.22 -9.55 -5.06
CA LYS A 63 12.15 -10.94 -5.54
C LYS A 63 13.44 -11.71 -5.29
N ASP A 64 14.59 -11.05 -5.28
CA ASP A 64 15.90 -11.70 -5.17
C ASP A 64 16.27 -12.06 -3.72
N ALA A 65 15.53 -11.51 -2.75
CA ALA A 65 15.72 -11.79 -1.34
C ALA A 65 14.69 -12.82 -0.84
N ARG A 66 14.90 -14.11 -1.10
CA ARG A 66 14.10 -15.22 -0.50
C ARG A 66 13.97 -15.11 1.03
N ARG A 67 14.98 -14.55 1.71
CA ARG A 67 14.94 -14.23 3.16
C ARG A 67 13.97 -13.08 3.50
N SER A 68 13.87 -12.08 2.64
CA SER A 68 13.06 -10.86 2.87
C SER A 68 11.56 -11.13 2.85
N GLN A 69 11.09 -12.14 2.10
CA GLN A 69 9.66 -12.49 2.07
C GLN A 69 9.14 -13.03 3.41
N ILE A 70 9.88 -13.96 4.04
CA ILE A 70 9.50 -14.54 5.34
C ILE A 70 9.63 -13.49 6.45
N GLU A 71 10.68 -12.67 6.42
CA GLU A 71 10.85 -11.55 7.34
C GLU A 71 9.73 -10.53 7.20
N THR A 72 9.38 -10.14 5.97
CA THR A 72 8.27 -9.21 5.71
C THR A 72 6.96 -9.79 6.21
N LEU A 73 6.65 -11.06 5.94
CA LEU A 73 5.45 -11.71 6.46
C LEU A 73 5.46 -11.80 8.00
N GLY A 74 6.61 -12.10 8.61
CA GLY A 74 6.77 -12.14 10.06
C GLY A 74 6.56 -10.76 10.71
N HIS A 75 7.05 -9.72 10.06
CA HIS A 75 7.02 -8.34 10.54
C HIS A 75 5.62 -7.74 10.29
N CYS A 76 4.95 -8.07 9.17
CA CYS A 76 3.51 -7.86 8.95
C CYS A 76 2.66 -8.52 10.04
N ARG A 77 2.97 -9.78 10.40
CA ARG A 77 2.24 -10.54 11.43
C ARG A 77 2.40 -9.90 12.81
N SER A 78 3.61 -9.51 13.19
CA SER A 78 3.88 -8.84 14.48
C SER A 78 3.17 -7.49 14.57
N ARG A 79 3.18 -6.70 13.50
CA ARG A 79 2.50 -5.40 13.46
C ARG A 79 0.99 -5.54 13.49
N LEU A 80 0.42 -6.54 12.80
CA LEU A 80 -1.01 -6.86 12.87
C LEU A 80 -1.42 -7.27 14.30
N ARG A 81 -0.59 -8.00 15.05
CA ARG A 81 -0.86 -8.32 16.46
C ARG A 81 -0.92 -7.06 17.34
N ILE A 82 0.02 -6.12 17.17
CA ILE A 82 0.02 -4.85 17.90
C ILE A 82 -1.25 -4.04 17.59
N LEU A 83 -1.65 -4.00 16.31
CA LEU A 83 -2.84 -3.28 15.88
C LEU A 83 -4.14 -3.89 16.43
N LYS A 84 -4.18 -5.22 16.60
CA LYS A 84 -5.29 -5.93 17.25
C LYS A 84 -5.28 -5.84 18.78
N GLY A 85 -4.10 -5.70 19.41
CA GLY A 85 -3.94 -5.57 20.86
C GLY A 85 -4.30 -4.20 21.43
N HIS A 86 -4.33 -3.14 20.60
CA HIS A 86 -4.70 -1.78 20.99
C HIS A 86 -6.22 -1.49 20.98
N GLY A 87 -7.08 -2.49 21.11
CA GLY A 87 -8.53 -2.27 21.30
C GLY A 87 -9.23 -1.52 20.16
N VAL A 88 -8.86 -1.78 18.90
CA VAL A 88 -9.68 -1.35 17.76
C VAL A 88 -10.86 -2.30 17.67
N LEU A 89 -11.96 -1.89 18.30
CA LEU A 89 -13.24 -2.56 18.32
C LEU A 89 -13.67 -2.89 16.88
N TYR A 90 -13.78 -4.17 16.55
CA TYR A 90 -14.67 -4.60 15.48
C TYR A 90 -16.09 -4.26 15.93
N GLY A 91 -16.61 -3.13 15.44
CA GLY A 91 -18.02 -2.80 15.51
C GLY A 91 -18.82 -3.86 14.74
N ARG A 92 -19.84 -4.40 15.42
CA ARG A 92 -20.82 -5.38 14.95
C ARG A 92 -21.29 -5.09 13.52
N ARG A 93 -21.40 -6.15 12.71
CA ARG A 93 -22.36 -6.20 11.60
C ARG A 93 -23.68 -6.80 12.12
N PRO A 94 -24.83 -6.40 11.52
CA PRO A 94 -26.17 -6.74 11.98
C PRO A 94 -26.44 -8.24 12.02
#